data_AF-T1EH55-F1
#
_entry.id   AF-T1EH55-F1
#
_cell.length_a   1.000
_cell.length_b   1.000
_cell.length_c   1.000
_cell.angle_alpha   90.00
_cell.angle_beta   90.00
_cell.angle_gamma   90.00
#
_symmetry.space_group_name_H-M   'P 1'
#
loop_
_entity.id
_entity.type
_entity.pdbx_description
1 polymer ?
#
loop_
_entity_poly.entity_id
_entity_poly.type
_entity_poly.pdbx_seq_one_letter_code
_entity_poly.pdbx_strand_id
1 'polypeptide(L)'
;DQEVLVNWLNSFHMLDLAQLFIDAGYDMATITKMTPEDLNAIGITKPAVRKKVKVEINKLKVPDGVPNFIPGSVYDWLTILNLCQYEETLLGQGYKDINSVMQITWEDLEDIGVKKLGHQKKLMLAINRLKKL
;
A
#
# COMPACT_ATOMS: atom_id res chain seq x y z
N ASP A 1 -1.38 -10.54 8.94
CA ASP A 1 -2.11 -9.76 7.91
C ASP A 1 -2.90 -10.60 6.91
N GLN A 2 -2.31 -11.59 6.23
CA GLN A 2 -3.05 -12.39 5.23
C GLN A 2 -4.26 -13.13 5.80
N GLU A 3 -4.15 -13.71 6.99
CA GLU A 3 -5.29 -14.36 7.67
C GLU A 3 -6.44 -13.37 7.93
N VAL A 4 -6.12 -12.14 8.34
CA VAL A 4 -7.13 -11.08 8.58
C VAL A 4 -7.82 -10.70 7.28
N LEU A 5 -7.07 -10.56 6.19
CA LEU A 5 -7.61 -10.30 4.85
C LEU A 5 -8.56 -11.42 4.40
N VAL A 6 -8.15 -12.69 4.57
CA VAL A 6 -8.96 -13.87 4.23
C VAL A 6 -10.25 -13.91 5.04
N ASN A 7 -10.16 -13.71 6.37
CA ASN A 7 -11.33 -13.69 7.24
C ASN A 7 -12.28 -12.53 6.91
N TRP A 8 -11.73 -11.35 6.63
CA TRP A 8 -12.50 -10.19 6.20
C TRP A 8 -13.26 -10.48 4.90
N LEU A 9 -12.59 -10.94 3.84
CA LEU A 9 -13.23 -11.28 2.56
C LEU A 9 -14.29 -12.39 2.71
N ASN A 10 -14.04 -13.38 3.57
CA ASN A 10 -14.98 -14.46 3.82
C ASN A 10 -16.27 -13.96 4.50
N SER A 11 -16.17 -12.95 5.39
CA SER A 11 -17.32 -12.40 6.13
C SER A 11 -18.43 -11.81 5.24
N PHE A 12 -18.14 -11.51 3.97
CA PHE A 12 -19.11 -11.04 2.99
C PHE A 12 -19.09 -11.86 1.69
N HIS A 13 -18.62 -13.12 1.76
CA HIS A 13 -18.62 -14.08 0.65
C HIS A 13 -17.82 -13.63 -0.58
N MET A 14 -16.61 -13.10 -0.37
CA MET A 14 -15.72 -12.64 -1.45
C MET A 14 -14.31 -13.24 -1.35
N LEU A 15 -14.21 -14.45 -0.78
CA LEU A 15 -12.93 -15.13 -0.54
C LEU A 15 -12.10 -15.33 -1.81
N ASP A 16 -12.75 -15.54 -2.97
CA ASP A 16 -12.09 -15.72 -4.27
C ASP A 16 -11.22 -14.52 -4.70
N LEU A 17 -11.40 -13.35 -4.07
CA LEU A 17 -10.59 -12.17 -4.35
C LEU A 17 -9.26 -12.16 -3.59
N ALA A 18 -9.05 -13.04 -2.61
CA ALA A 18 -7.92 -12.98 -1.69
C ALA A 18 -6.57 -12.95 -2.41
N GLN A 19 -6.40 -13.80 -3.42
CA GLN A 19 -5.15 -13.89 -4.17
C GLN A 19 -4.80 -12.59 -4.90
N LEU A 20 -5.80 -11.84 -5.39
CA LEU A 20 -5.58 -10.56 -6.08
C LEU A 20 -4.93 -9.52 -5.15
N PHE A 21 -5.40 -9.43 -3.90
CA PHE A 21 -4.81 -8.53 -2.91
C PHE A 21 -3.42 -9.01 -2.47
N ILE A 22 -3.24 -10.32 -2.27
CA ILE A 22 -1.97 -10.91 -1.82
C ILE A 22 -0.87 -10.74 -2.87
N ASP A 23 -1.16 -11.04 -4.13
CA ASP A 23 -0.20 -10.91 -5.23
C ASP A 23 0.19 -9.45 -5.45
N ALA A 24 -0.79 -8.55 -5.38
CA ALA A 24 -0.56 -7.12 -5.45
C ALA A 24 0.13 -6.54 -4.20
N GLY A 25 0.30 -7.30 -3.11
CA GLY A 25 1.00 -6.85 -1.89
C GLY A 25 0.19 -5.90 -1.02
N TYR A 26 -1.14 -6.00 -1.03
CA TYR A 26 -1.98 -5.20 -0.14
C TYR A 26 -2.06 -5.81 1.26
N ASP A 27 -1.83 -4.99 2.28
CA ASP A 27 -2.17 -5.27 3.67
C ASP A 27 -3.47 -4.57 4.08
N MET A 28 -3.99 -4.90 5.27
CA MET A 28 -5.27 -4.35 5.74
C MET A 28 -5.24 -2.82 5.90
N ALA A 29 -4.12 -2.25 6.35
CA ALA A 29 -3.96 -0.81 6.53
C ALA A 29 -4.07 -0.08 5.19
N THR A 30 -3.39 -0.58 4.16
CA THR A 30 -3.39 -0.02 2.81
C THR A 30 -4.73 -0.21 2.11
N ILE A 31 -5.40 -1.35 2.34
CA ILE A 31 -6.76 -1.62 1.82
C ILE A 31 -7.76 -0.54 2.25
N THR A 32 -7.65 -0.01 3.49
CA THR A 32 -8.53 1.07 3.96
C THR A 32 -8.48 2.34 3.09
N LYS A 33 -7.39 2.53 2.34
CA LYS A 33 -7.14 3.69 1.48
C LYS A 33 -7.37 3.43 0.01
N MET A 34 -7.83 2.24 -0.36
CA MET A 34 -8.07 1.91 -1.77
C MET A 34 -9.23 2.70 -2.37
N THR A 35 -9.03 3.15 -3.60
CA THR A 35 -10.04 3.76 -4.46
C THR A 35 -10.65 2.72 -5.40
N PRO A 36 -11.75 3.04 -6.12
CA PRO A 36 -12.26 2.16 -7.16
C PRO A 36 -11.24 1.83 -8.26
N GLU A 37 -10.33 2.75 -8.55
CA GLU A 37 -9.25 2.60 -9.53
C GLU A 37 -8.21 1.57 -9.05
N ASP A 38 -7.83 1.62 -7.77
CA ASP A 38 -6.93 0.61 -7.18
C ASP A 38 -7.54 -0.79 -7.28
N LEU A 39 -8.85 -0.93 -6.97
CA LEU A 39 -9.56 -2.20 -7.10
C LEU A 39 -9.59 -2.69 -8.56
N ASN A 40 -9.79 -1.77 -9.50
CA ASN A 40 -9.77 -2.10 -10.93
C ASN A 40 -8.38 -2.59 -11.37
N ALA A 41 -7.31 -1.92 -10.91
CA ALA A 41 -5.93 -2.23 -11.26
C ALA A 41 -5.50 -3.64 -10.80
N ILE A 42 -6.05 -4.15 -9.68
CA ILE A 42 -5.79 -5.52 -9.22
C ILE A 42 -6.75 -6.57 -9.82
N GLY A 43 -7.54 -6.21 -10.84
CA GLY A 43 -8.41 -7.16 -11.56
C GLY A 43 -9.86 -7.24 -11.05
N ILE A 44 -10.26 -6.41 -10.09
CA ILE A 44 -11.66 -6.32 -9.66
C ILE A 44 -12.41 -5.38 -10.62
N THR A 45 -12.74 -5.90 -11.80
CA THR A 45 -13.28 -5.09 -12.92
C THR A 45 -14.81 -4.98 -12.93
N LYS A 46 -15.52 -5.90 -12.27
CA LYS A 46 -17.00 -5.90 -12.22
C LYS A 46 -17.52 -4.77 -11.31
N PRO A 47 -18.35 -3.83 -11.80
CA PRO A 47 -18.81 -2.69 -10.99
C PRO A 47 -19.54 -3.07 -9.69
N ALA A 48 -20.43 -4.08 -9.75
CA ALA A 48 -21.16 -4.56 -8.57
C ALA A 48 -20.22 -5.10 -7.49
N VAL A 49 -19.18 -5.83 -7.90
CA VAL A 49 -18.15 -6.39 -7.02
C VAL A 49 -17.34 -5.25 -6.38
N ARG A 50 -16.81 -4.32 -7.18
CA ARG A 50 -16.07 -3.16 -6.65
C ARG A 50 -16.90 -2.36 -5.64
N LYS A 51 -18.17 -2.10 -5.96
CA LYS A 51 -19.07 -1.37 -5.05
C LYS A 51 -19.23 -2.09 -3.71
N LYS A 52 -19.44 -3.41 -3.74
CA LYS A 52 -19.54 -4.24 -2.52
C LYS A 52 -18.26 -4.18 -1.69
N VAL A 53 -17.11 -4.42 -2.31
CA VAL A 53 -15.80 -4.34 -1.64
C VAL A 53 -15.57 -2.95 -1.06
N LYS A 54 -15.89 -1.88 -1.80
CA LYS A 54 -15.72 -0.50 -1.33
C LYS A 54 -16.57 -0.18 -0.11
N VAL A 55 -17.80 -0.70 -0.05
CA VAL A 55 -18.67 -0.57 1.14
C VAL A 55 -18.02 -1.22 2.35
N GLU A 56 -17.48 -2.43 2.21
CA GLU A 56 -16.81 -3.12 3.31
C GLU A 56 -15.49 -2.45 3.73
N ILE A 57 -14.73 -1.90 2.79
CA ILE A 57 -13.53 -1.09 3.07
C ILE A 57 -13.86 0.09 3.97
N ASN A 58 -14.97 0.79 3.69
CA ASN A 58 -15.37 1.96 4.47
C ASN A 58 -15.80 1.61 5.92
N LYS A 59 -16.06 0.33 6.22
CA LYS A 59 -16.36 -0.13 7.59
C LYS A 59 -15.11 -0.48 8.39
N LEU A 60 -13.96 -0.66 7.73
CA LEU A 60 -12.70 -1.00 8.40
C LEU A 60 -12.25 0.18 9.28
N LYS A 61 -11.87 -0.14 10.53
CA LYS A 61 -11.32 0.81 11.50
C LYS A 61 -9.86 0.45 11.81
N VAL A 62 -9.07 0.27 10.76
CA VAL A 62 -7.64 -0.06 10.88
C VAL A 62 -6.84 1.24 10.71
N PRO A 63 -5.84 1.52 11.58
CA PRO A 63 -4.91 2.62 11.36
C PRO A 63 -4.22 2.50 9.99
N ASP A 64 -3.85 3.61 9.38
CA ASP A 64 -3.25 3.61 8.04
C ASP A 64 -1.79 3.11 8.01
N GLY A 65 -1.18 2.88 9.19
CA GLY A 65 0.16 2.31 9.31
C GLY A 65 1.27 3.23 8.78
N VAL A 66 0.98 4.53 8.64
CA VAL A 66 1.91 5.53 8.13
C VAL A 66 2.40 6.42 9.28
N PRO A 67 3.71 6.74 9.38
CA PRO A 67 4.23 7.59 10.45
C PRO A 67 3.71 9.04 10.36
N ASN A 68 3.41 9.63 11.52
CA ASN A 68 3.01 11.04 11.68
C ASN A 68 4.17 11.95 12.13
N PHE A 69 5.40 11.53 11.87
CA PHE A 69 6.64 12.23 12.18
C PHE A 69 7.66 11.93 11.08
N ILE A 70 8.74 12.70 11.02
CA ILE A 70 9.85 12.47 10.08
C ILE A 70 10.80 11.42 10.68
N PRO A 71 10.94 10.21 10.09
CA PRO A 71 11.86 9.19 10.61
C PRO A 71 13.33 9.61 10.48
N GLY A 72 14.21 8.99 11.26
CA GLY A 72 15.64 9.35 11.27
C GLY A 72 16.40 8.93 10.00
N SER A 73 15.91 7.91 9.30
CA SER A 73 16.56 7.34 8.11
C SER A 73 15.55 6.68 7.17
N VAL A 74 15.99 6.37 5.94
CA VAL A 74 15.21 5.57 4.98
C VAL A 74 14.90 4.18 5.54
N TYR A 75 15.87 3.56 6.24
CA TYR A 75 15.68 2.28 6.93
C TYR A 75 14.55 2.34 7.97
N ASP A 76 14.58 3.35 8.86
CA ASP A 76 13.55 3.50 9.89
C ASP A 76 12.17 3.71 9.27
N TRP A 77 12.10 4.52 8.21
CA TRP A 77 10.87 4.76 7.46
C TRP A 77 10.31 3.47 6.86
N LEU A 78 11.13 2.68 6.16
CA LEU A 78 10.71 1.41 5.58
C LEU A 78 10.36 0.36 6.65
N THR A 79 11.04 0.38 7.79
CA THR A 79 10.75 -0.52 8.93
C THR A 79 9.35 -0.27 9.47
N ILE A 80 8.96 1.00 9.67
CA ILE A 80 7.60 1.36 10.11
C ILE A 80 6.56 0.90 9.08
N LEU A 81 6.89 0.98 7.79
CA LEU A 81 6.01 0.55 6.70
C LEU A 81 6.02 -0.97 6.46
N ASN A 82 6.90 -1.73 7.12
CA ASN A 82 7.16 -3.14 6.85
C ASN A 82 7.54 -3.40 5.37
N LEU A 83 8.45 -2.56 4.86
CA LEU A 83 8.90 -2.53 3.47
C LEU A 83 10.44 -2.51 3.33
N CYS A 84 11.18 -3.00 4.34
CA CYS A 84 12.65 -2.97 4.37
C CYS A 84 13.31 -3.65 3.16
N GLN A 85 12.61 -4.58 2.50
CA GLN A 85 13.10 -5.22 1.27
C GLN A 85 13.37 -4.24 0.12
N TYR A 86 12.89 -3.00 0.19
CA TYR A 86 13.14 -1.96 -0.81
C TYR A 86 14.29 -1.01 -0.46
N GLU A 87 14.96 -1.20 0.68
CA GLU A 87 16.03 -0.31 1.12
C GLU A 87 17.18 -0.27 0.11
N GLU A 88 17.76 -1.42 -0.23
CA GLU A 88 18.89 -1.49 -1.17
C GLU A 88 18.53 -0.90 -2.54
N THR A 89 17.31 -1.17 -3.02
CA THR A 89 16.78 -0.59 -4.25
C THR A 89 16.75 0.93 -4.20
N LEU A 90 16.19 1.51 -3.13
CA LEU A 90 16.08 2.96 -2.98
C LEU A 90 17.46 3.62 -2.84
N LEU A 91 18.34 3.05 -2.02
CA LEU A 91 19.71 3.55 -1.84
C LEU A 91 20.52 3.49 -3.14
N GLY A 92 20.40 2.39 -3.90
CA GLY A 92 21.07 2.20 -5.18
C GLY A 92 20.64 3.22 -6.24
N GLN A 93 19.41 3.73 -6.14
CA GLN A 93 18.86 4.77 -7.03
C GLN A 93 19.10 6.20 -6.51
N GLY A 94 19.81 6.34 -5.38
CA GLY A 94 20.20 7.63 -4.82
C GLY A 94 19.24 8.23 -3.79
N TYR A 95 18.18 7.51 -3.41
CA TYR A 95 17.26 7.94 -2.35
C TYR A 95 17.83 7.60 -0.97
N LYS A 96 18.75 8.43 -0.48
CA LYS A 96 19.58 8.16 0.71
C LYS A 96 19.05 8.75 2.02
N ASP A 97 18.09 9.65 1.93
CA ASP A 97 17.50 10.35 3.08
C ASP A 97 16.01 10.64 2.89
N ILE A 98 15.34 11.11 3.95
CA ILE A 98 13.90 11.39 3.90
C ILE A 98 13.54 12.48 2.87
N ASN A 99 14.43 13.44 2.63
CA ASN A 99 14.17 14.51 1.66
C ASN A 99 14.16 13.97 0.22
N SER A 100 15.09 13.07 -0.09
CA SER A 100 15.18 12.42 -1.40
C SER A 100 13.99 11.48 -1.65
N VAL A 101 13.56 10.66 -0.68
CA VAL A 101 12.38 9.79 -0.86
C VAL A 101 11.09 10.60 -1.03
N MET A 102 10.99 11.81 -0.47
CA MET A 102 9.83 12.68 -0.71
C MET A 102 9.71 13.10 -2.18
N GLN A 103 10.78 13.08 -2.98
CA GLN A 103 10.70 13.43 -4.40
C GLN A 103 10.20 12.28 -5.28
N ILE A 104 10.10 11.07 -4.75
CA ILE A 104 9.65 9.88 -5.49
C ILE A 104 8.21 10.08 -6.00
N THR A 105 8.04 9.82 -7.29
CA THR A 105 6.76 9.75 -7.99
C THR A 105 6.26 8.30 -8.08
N TRP A 106 5.03 8.11 -8.56
CA TRP A 106 4.52 6.75 -8.76
C TRP A 106 5.25 6.05 -9.90
N GLU A 107 5.60 6.78 -10.96
CA GLU A 107 6.38 6.31 -12.09
C GLU A 107 7.78 5.84 -11.67
N ASP A 108 8.47 6.60 -10.81
CA ASP A 108 9.79 6.21 -10.30
C ASP A 108 9.74 4.87 -9.56
N LEU A 109 8.67 4.60 -8.78
CA LEU A 109 8.52 3.33 -8.06
C LEU A 109 8.48 2.13 -9.01
N GLU A 110 7.82 2.29 -10.17
CA GLU A 110 7.77 1.24 -11.18
C GLU A 110 9.15 1.02 -11.82
N ASP A 111 9.82 2.10 -12.21
CA ASP A 111 11.14 2.08 -12.85
C ASP A 111 12.22 1.44 -11.98
N ILE A 112 12.19 1.71 -10.67
CA ILE A 112 13.15 1.13 -9.71
C ILE A 112 12.78 -0.30 -9.28
N GLY A 113 11.66 -0.86 -9.76
CA GLY A 113 11.31 -2.27 -9.57
C GLY A 113 10.36 -2.56 -8.41
N VAL A 114 9.69 -1.55 -7.83
CA VAL A 114 8.58 -1.76 -6.89
C VAL A 114 7.31 -2.09 -7.68
N LYS A 115 7.13 -3.35 -8.07
CA LYS A 115 6.04 -3.78 -8.97
C LYS A 115 4.69 -4.05 -8.28
N LYS A 116 4.70 -4.28 -6.96
CA LYS A 116 3.49 -4.64 -6.21
C LYS A 116 2.66 -3.38 -5.95
N LEU A 117 1.48 -3.29 -6.58
CA LEU A 117 0.60 -2.11 -6.50
C LEU A 117 0.24 -1.70 -5.06
N GLY A 118 0.05 -2.66 -4.16
CA GLY A 118 -0.18 -2.41 -2.74
C GLY A 118 1.03 -1.78 -2.05
N HIS A 119 2.24 -2.25 -2.37
CA HIS A 119 3.48 -1.64 -1.86
C HIS A 119 3.68 -0.23 -2.43
N GLN A 120 3.46 -0.04 -3.72
CA GLN A 120 3.49 1.29 -4.35
C GLN A 120 2.52 2.24 -3.67
N LYS A 121 1.26 1.80 -3.45
CA LYS A 121 0.24 2.59 -2.77
C LYS A 121 0.68 2.98 -1.36
N LYS A 122 1.24 2.04 -0.59
CA LYS A 122 1.71 2.27 0.77
C LYS A 122 2.84 3.29 0.82
N LEU A 123 3.83 3.16 -0.06
CA LEU A 123 4.93 4.13 -0.18
C LEU A 123 4.40 5.52 -0.54
N MET A 124 3.52 5.63 -1.54
CA MET A 124 2.94 6.91 -1.94
C MET A 124 2.09 7.55 -0.84
N LEU A 125 1.33 6.77 -0.07
CA LEU A 125 0.60 7.27 1.09
C LEU A 125 1.56 7.85 2.16
N ALA A 126 2.68 7.17 2.38
CA ALA A 126 3.68 7.60 3.34
C ALA A 126 4.47 8.83 2.88
N ILE A 127 4.88 8.89 1.61
CA ILE A 127 5.49 10.08 0.99
C ILE A 127 4.55 11.29 1.09
N ASN A 128 3.27 11.09 0.76
CA ASN A 128 2.27 12.16 0.85
C ASN A 128 2.00 12.61 2.29
N ARG A 129 2.25 11.77 3.30
CA ARG A 129 2.19 12.17 4.71
C ARG A 129 3.41 13.01 5.08
N LEU A 130 4.62 12.57 4.71
CA LEU A 130 5.85 13.30 4.95
C LEU A 130 5.81 14.72 4.37
N LYS A 131 5.29 14.89 3.16
CA LYS A 131 5.10 16.21 2.50
C LYS A 131 4.16 17.17 3.25
N LYS A 132 3.37 16.68 4.21
CA LYS A 132 2.40 17.47 4.97
C LYS A 132 2.85 17.76 6.41
N LEU A 133 3.99 17.20 6.83
CA LEU A 133 4.62 17.48 8.11
C LEU A 133 5.50 18.72 7.97
#